data_AF-A0A1B6HRK4-F1
#
_entry.id   AF-A0A1B6HRK4-F1
#
_cell.length_a   1.000
_cell.length_b   1.000
_cell.length_c   1.000
_cell.angle_alpha   90.00
_cell.angle_beta   90.00
_cell.angle_gamma   90.00
#
_symmetry.space_group_name_H-M   'P 1'
#
loop_
_entity.id
_entity.type
_entity.pdbx_description
1 polymer ?
#
loop_
_entity_poly.entity_id
_entity_poly.type
_entity_poly.pdbx_seq_one_letter_code
_entity_poly.pdbx_strand_id
1 'polypeptide(L)'
;WVVIACSTGYGGFVNNVLSSTILYPFSRVTYCAYLVHPILIRIFAMKMDSPIHLGKDLVIIMFLGVLVVSYTLSLVISLAFEAPAVTLLKIVSFKQKTK
;
A
#
# COMPACT_ATOMS: atom_id res chain seq x y z
N TRP A 1 1.41 -14.38 -16.11
CA TRP A 1 1.92 -13.87 -17.40
C TRP A 1 3.03 -12.83 -17.23
N VAL A 2 2.82 -11.72 -16.52
CA VAL A 2 3.88 -10.68 -16.35
C VAL A 2 5.16 -11.22 -15.70
N VAL A 3 5.03 -12.03 -14.63
CA VAL A 3 6.20 -12.64 -13.94
C VAL A 3 7.01 -13.56 -14.86
N ILE A 4 6.33 -14.34 -15.72
CA ILE A 4 6.96 -15.28 -16.66
C ILE A 4 7.67 -14.51 -17.79
N ALA A 5 7.07 -13.44 -18.29
CA ALA A 5 7.71 -12.57 -19.29
C ALA A 5 8.99 -11.92 -18.74
N CYS A 6 8.96 -11.45 -17.48
CA CYS A 6 10.14 -10.89 -16.82
C CYS A 6 11.22 -11.96 -16.56
N SER A 7 10.86 -13.18 -16.14
CA SER A 7 11.84 -14.24 -15.86
C SER A 7 12.50 -14.81 -17.12
N THR A 8 11.84 -14.70 -18.27
CA THR A 8 12.34 -15.25 -19.55
C THR A 8 13.08 -14.18 -20.38
N GLY A 9 13.32 -12.99 -19.83
CA GLY A 9 14.04 -11.90 -20.50
C GLY A 9 13.22 -11.11 -21.55
N TYR A 10 11.98 -11.52 -21.81
CA TYR A 10 11.04 -10.83 -22.73
C TYR A 10 10.27 -9.67 -22.07
N GLY A 11 10.54 -9.37 -20.79
CA GLY A 11 9.84 -8.34 -20.01
C GLY A 11 10.17 -6.90 -20.40
N GLY A 12 11.21 -6.67 -21.21
CA GLY A 12 11.55 -5.35 -21.78
C GLY A 12 11.43 -4.18 -20.79
N PHE A 13 10.62 -3.18 -21.15
CA PHE A 13 10.36 -1.99 -20.33
C PHE A 13 9.69 -2.32 -18.99
N VAL A 14 8.81 -3.34 -18.94
CA VAL A 14 8.09 -3.74 -17.73
C VAL A 14 9.05 -4.28 -16.67
N ASN A 15 10.10 -4.99 -17.08
CA ASN A 15 11.14 -5.45 -16.16
C ASN A 15 11.90 -4.27 -15.51
N ASN A 16 12.15 -3.20 -16.27
CA ASN A 16 12.87 -2.03 -15.75
C ASN A 16 11.99 -1.20 -14.79
N VAL A 17 10.70 -1.07 -15.11
CA VAL A 17 9.72 -0.46 -14.22
C VAL A 17 9.60 -1.27 -12.92
N LEU A 18 9.39 -2.60 -13.01
CA LEU A 18 9.25 -3.49 -11.85
C LEU A 18 10.51 -3.61 -10.99
N SER A 19 11.70 -3.47 -11.60
CA SER A 19 12.98 -3.47 -10.88
C SER A 19 13.31 -2.12 -10.24
N SER A 20 12.51 -1.07 -10.48
CA SER A 20 12.74 0.24 -9.89
C SER A 20 12.51 0.24 -8.38
N THR A 21 13.46 0.80 -7.62
CA THR A 21 13.42 0.91 -6.16
C THR A 21 12.17 1.64 -5.64
N ILE A 22 11.54 2.47 -6.47
CA ILE A 22 10.30 3.21 -6.15
C ILE A 22 9.08 2.29 -6.00
N LEU A 23 9.02 1.15 -6.69
CA LEU A 23 7.88 0.24 -6.57
C LEU A 23 7.92 -0.61 -5.32
N TYR A 24 9.10 -0.77 -4.72
CA TYR A 24 9.27 -1.54 -3.49
C TYR A 24 8.48 -0.98 -2.30
N PRO A 25 8.57 0.33 -1.96
CA PRO A 25 7.72 0.92 -0.93
C PRO A 25 6.26 1.04 -1.36
N PHE A 26 6.00 1.36 -2.63
CA PHE A 26 4.64 1.48 -3.17
C PHE A 26 3.82 0.19 -3.03
N SER A 27 4.45 -0.97 -3.27
CA SER A 27 3.82 -2.27 -3.08
C SER A 27 3.48 -2.54 -1.60
N ARG A 28 4.27 -2.02 -0.66
CA ARG A 28 4.03 -2.20 0.78
C ARG A 28 2.88 -1.32 1.27
N VAL A 29 2.84 -0.04 0.85
CA VAL A 29 1.72 0.87 1.15
C VAL A 29 0.39 0.29 0.63
N THR A 30 0.39 -0.21 -0.60
CA THR A 30 -0.82 -0.78 -1.20
C THR A 30 -1.26 -2.05 -0.45
N TYR A 31 -0.31 -2.88 -0.02
CA TYR A 31 -0.59 -4.06 0.79
C TYR A 31 -1.17 -3.70 2.17
N CYS A 32 -0.57 -2.74 2.87
CA CYS A 32 -1.09 -2.26 4.15
C CYS A 32 -2.49 -1.63 4.00
N ALA A 33 -2.76 -0.90 2.92
CA ALA A 33 -4.08 -0.33 2.63
C ALA A 33 -5.10 -1.44 2.38
N TYR A 34 -4.72 -2.48 1.64
CA TYR A 34 -5.57 -3.66 1.38
C TYR A 34 -5.96 -4.39 2.66
N LEU A 35 -5.06 -4.52 3.64
CA LEU A 35 -5.35 -5.17 4.93
C LEU A 35 -6.25 -4.31 5.83
N VAL A 36 -6.06 -2.97 5.82
CA VAL A 36 -6.85 -2.04 6.65
C VAL A 36 -8.27 -1.86 6.12
N HIS A 37 -8.46 -1.93 4.81
CA HIS A 37 -9.76 -1.75 4.16
C HIS A 37 -10.89 -2.66 4.72
N PRO A 38 -10.75 -4.00 4.77
CA PRO A 38 -11.80 -4.88 5.33
C PRO A 38 -12.00 -4.70 6.84
N ILE A 39 -10.96 -4.28 7.58
CA ILE A 39 -11.07 -4.00 9.02
C ILE A 39 -11.97 -2.78 9.23
N LEU A 40 -11.76 -1.72 8.45
CA LEU A 40 -12.60 -0.52 8.51
C LEU A 40 -14.04 -0.83 8.08
N ILE A 41 -14.25 -1.59 6.99
CA ILE A 41 -15.59 -2.01 6.58
C ILE A 41 -16.30 -2.77 7.71
N ARG A 42 -15.61 -3.67 8.42
CA ARG A 42 -16.19 -4.39 9.56
C ARG A 42 -16.54 -3.47 10.72
N ILE A 43 -15.68 -2.51 11.07
CA ILE A 43 -15.96 -1.54 12.13
C ILE A 43 -17.18 -0.69 11.74
N PHE A 44 -17.25 -0.22 10.50
CA PHE A 44 -18.39 0.54 9.99
C PHE A 44 -19.67 -0.29 10.03
N ALA A 45 -19.64 -1.55 9.60
CA ALA A 45 -20.79 -2.45 9.63
C ALA A 45 -21.28 -2.72 11.07
N MET A 46 -20.37 -2.88 12.03
CA MET A 46 -20.71 -3.10 13.45
C MET A 46 -21.23 -1.84 14.15
N LYS A 47 -20.91 -0.65 13.63
CA LYS A 47 -21.35 0.65 14.16
C LYS A 47 -22.66 1.13 13.50
N MET A 48 -23.14 0.42 12.48
CA MET A 48 -24.33 0.76 11.73
C MET A 48 -25.56 0.10 12.38
N ASP A 49 -26.07 0.74 13.44
CA ASP A 49 -27.24 0.25 14.20
C ASP A 49 -28.60 0.70 13.63
N SER A 50 -28.62 1.43 12.51
CA SER A 50 -29.85 2.01 11.96
C SER A 50 -29.99 1.74 10.46
N PRO A 51 -31.20 1.35 9.98
CA PRO A 51 -31.51 1.31 8.57
C PRO A 51 -31.65 2.76 8.08
N ILE A 52 -30.53 3.44 7.95
CA ILE A 52 -30.50 4.70 7.22
C ILE A 52 -30.99 4.39 5.81
N HIS A 53 -31.89 5.22 5.27
CA HIS A 53 -32.19 5.19 3.85
C HIS A 53 -30.84 5.40 3.15
N LEU A 54 -30.24 4.31 2.68
CA LEU A 54 -28.97 4.27 1.98
C LEU A 54 -29.19 4.93 0.62
N GLY A 55 -29.39 6.25 0.62
CA GLY A 55 -29.31 7.05 -0.58
C GLY A 55 -27.95 6.76 -1.21
N LYS A 56 -27.93 6.50 -2.52
CA LYS A 56 -26.71 6.18 -3.28
C LYS A 56 -25.59 7.19 -2.96
N ASP A 57 -25.94 8.45 -2.76
CA ASP A 57 -25.02 9.54 -2.41
C ASP A 57 -24.29 9.33 -1.07
N LEU A 58 -24.99 8.94 -0.01
CA LEU A 58 -24.39 8.68 1.31
C LEU A 58 -23.43 7.48 1.26
N VAL A 59 -23.78 6.43 0.51
CA VAL A 59 -22.93 5.26 0.32
C VAL A 59 -21.64 5.62 -0.41
N ILE A 60 -21.73 6.43 -1.47
CA ILE A 60 -20.56 6.88 -2.24
C ILE A 60 -19.63 7.74 -1.37
N ILE A 61 -20.18 8.67 -0.60
CA ILE A 61 -19.40 9.54 0.30
C ILE A 61 -18.73 8.73 1.40
N MET A 62 -19.45 7.78 2.01
CA MET A 62 -18.91 6.89 3.04
C MET A 62 -17.80 6.00 2.48
N PHE A 63 -17.99 5.44 1.29
CA PHE A 63 -16.98 4.62 0.61
C PHE A 63 -15.71 5.43 0.33
N LEU A 64 -15.84 6.62 -0.26
CA LEU A 64 -14.70 7.51 -0.51
C LEU A 64 -14.00 7.91 0.80
N GLY A 65 -14.76 8.20 1.86
CA GLY A 65 -14.21 8.52 3.18
C GLY A 65 -13.38 7.37 3.76
N VAL A 66 -13.92 6.15 3.76
CA VAL A 66 -13.20 4.96 4.24
C VAL A 66 -11.95 4.70 3.39
N LEU A 67 -12.03 4.91 2.07
CA LEU A 67 -10.91 4.73 1.16
C LEU A 67 -9.79 5.74 1.46
N VAL A 68 -10.10 7.03 1.56
CA VAL A 68 -9.11 8.08 1.88
C VAL A 68 -8.47 7.86 3.25
N VAL A 69 -9.25 7.50 4.26
CA VAL A 69 -8.73 7.20 5.61
C VAL A 69 -7.85 5.94 5.60
N SER A 70 -8.23 4.89 4.87
CA SER A 70 -7.41 3.67 4.72
C SER A 70 -6.04 3.98 4.10
N TYR A 71 -6.04 4.78 3.03
CA TYR A 71 -4.82 5.12 2.30
C TYR A 71 -3.92 6.05 3.09
N THR A 72 -4.46 7.06 3.77
CA THR A 72 -3.68 7.97 4.63
C THR A 72 -3.07 7.24 5.81
N LEU A 73 -3.83 6.38 6.50
CA LEU A 73 -3.32 5.57 7.60
C LEU A 73 -2.23 4.59 7.13
N SER A 74 -2.46 3.93 6.00
CA SER A 74 -1.47 3.04 5.39
C SER A 74 -0.19 3.80 5.00
N LEU A 75 -0.31 5.02 4.47
CA LEU A 75 0.82 5.88 4.14
C LEU A 75 1.62 6.26 5.39
N VAL A 76 0.95 6.68 6.46
CA VAL A 76 1.61 7.04 7.73
C VAL A 76 2.34 5.84 8.31
N ILE A 77 1.70 4.67 8.32
CA ILE A 77 2.32 3.42 8.78
C ILE A 77 3.53 3.09 7.91
N SER A 78 3.37 3.06 6.58
CA SER A 78 4.48 2.75 5.68
C SER A 78 5.63 3.73 5.86
N LEU A 79 5.38 5.05 5.89
CA LEU A 79 6.41 6.08 6.09
C LEU A 79 7.12 5.96 7.45
N ALA A 80 6.38 5.66 8.52
CA ALA A 80 6.95 5.44 9.84
C ALA A 80 7.89 4.23 9.87
N PHE A 81 7.64 3.20 9.06
CA PHE A 81 8.52 2.04 8.88
C PHE A 81 9.57 2.24 7.78
N GLU A 82 9.36 3.14 6.82
CA GLU A 82 10.30 3.44 5.75
C GLU A 82 11.44 4.34 6.20
N ALA A 83 11.16 5.37 7.01
CA ALA A 83 12.19 6.23 7.60
C ALA A 83 13.28 5.43 8.36
N PRO A 84 12.96 4.44 9.21
CA PRO A 84 13.97 3.57 9.81
C PRO A 84 14.58 2.59 8.80
N ALA A 85 13.83 2.09 7.81
CA ALA A 85 14.37 1.19 6.79
C ALA A 85 15.42 1.86 5.89
N VAL A 86 15.20 3.11 5.48
CA VAL A 86 16.15 3.90 4.69
C VAL A 86 17.41 4.22 5.51
N THR A 87 17.24 4.49 6.81
CA THR A 87 18.36 4.71 7.73
C THR A 87 19.18 3.42 7.91
N LEU A 88 18.52 2.27 8.09
CA LEU A 88 19.17 0.96 8.15
C LEU A 88 19.90 0.60 6.86
N LEU A 89 19.29 0.84 5.69
CA LEU A 89 19.91 0.62 4.39
C LEU A 89 21.17 1.48 4.20
N LYS A 90 21.16 2.76 4.63
CA LYS A 90 22.36 3.60 4.61
C LYS A 90 23.47 3.02 5.48
N ILE A 91 23.16 2.53 6.68
CA ILE A 91 24.15 1.92 7.59
C ILE A 91 24.72 0.63 6.99
N VAL A 92 23.88 -0.23 6.43
CA VAL A 92 24.29 -1.50 5.81
C VAL A 92 25.12 -1.27 4.55
N SER A 93 24.73 -0.32 3.69
CA SER A 93 25.48 0.03 2.47
C SER A 93 26.85 0.64 2.78
N PHE A 94 26.98 1.44 3.84
CA PHE A 94 28.27 1.92 4.32
C PHE A 94 29.19 0.78 4.76
N LYS A 95 28.61 -0.29 5.32
CA LYS A 95 29.36 -1.49 5.74
C LYS A 95 29.92 -2.28 4.56
N GLN A 96 29.31 -2.23 3.37
CA GLN A 96 29.82 -2.93 2.19
C GLN A 96 31.01 -2.22 1.52
N LYS A 97 31.14 -0.89 1.63
CA LYS A 97 32.31 -0.17 1.08
C LYS A 97 33.61 -0.34 1.87
N THR A 98 33.54 -0.89 3.08
CA THR A 98 34.71 -1.07 3.98
C THR A 98 35.22 -2.52 4.00
N LYS A 99 34.73 -3.37 3.09
CA LYS A 99 35.22 -4.75 2.92
C LYS A 99 35.90 -4.92 1.57
#